data_AF-A0A6M8W5R9-F1
#
_entry.id   AF-A0A6M8W5R9-F1
#
_cell.length_a   1.000
_cell.length_b   1.000
_cell.length_c   1.000
_cell.angle_alpha   90.00
_cell.angle_beta   90.00
_cell.angle_gamma   90.00
#
_symmetry.space_group_name_H-M   'P 1'
#
loop_
_entity.id
_entity.type
_entity.pdbx_description
1 polymer ?
#
loop_
_entity_poly.entity_id
_entity_poly.type
_entity_poly.pdbx_seq_one_letter_code
_entity_poly.pdbx_strand_id
1 'polypeptide(L)'
;MNRNKDKKVRVVRQVRADDVCVGDYVVVMHESYDFMACGFGADGVRVQRVTVLPNCTEAPVRIESVCVPFLMVRSVGGKCSMVDMRRVQLATVSGRFGRAAFAAMGSKRSRKAKKSRKK
;
A
#
# COMPACT_ATOMS: atom_id res chain seq x y z
N MET A 1 5.89 7.61 38.71
CA MET A 1 5.50 7.80 37.28
C MET A 1 6.04 6.63 36.46
N ASN A 2 5.26 5.54 36.30
CA ASN A 2 5.72 4.36 35.56
C ASN A 2 5.44 4.52 34.05
N ARG A 3 6.43 5.00 33.28
CA ARG A 3 6.40 4.92 31.80
C ARG A 3 6.70 3.48 31.36
N ASN A 4 5.64 2.68 31.40
CA ASN A 4 5.16 1.78 30.37
C ASN A 4 6.20 1.04 29.50
N LYS A 5 6.43 -0.23 29.85
CA LYS A 5 6.87 -1.40 29.05
C LYS A 5 7.34 -1.11 27.63
N ASP A 6 8.60 -1.48 27.36
CA ASP A 6 9.27 -1.52 26.06
C ASP A 6 8.35 -1.89 24.89
N LYS A 7 7.77 -0.88 24.23
CA LYS A 7 7.07 -1.08 22.97
C LYS A 7 8.15 -1.33 21.91
N LYS A 8 8.44 -2.59 21.62
CA LYS A 8 9.31 -2.98 20.50
C LYS A 8 8.78 -2.35 19.20
N VAL A 9 9.49 -1.34 18.73
CA VAL A 9 9.26 -0.72 17.42
C VAL A 9 9.59 -1.76 16.36
N ARG A 10 8.68 -1.97 15.40
CA ARG A 10 8.89 -2.88 14.28
C ARG A 10 9.10 -2.07 13.02
N VAL A 11 10.28 -2.20 12.43
CA VAL A 11 10.63 -1.57 11.16
C VAL A 11 10.03 -2.40 10.02
N VAL A 12 9.54 -1.72 8.99
CA VAL A 12 8.98 -2.34 7.78
C VAL A 12 10.11 -2.48 6.76
N ARG A 13 10.17 -3.63 6.08
CA ARG A 13 11.18 -3.89 5.03
C ARG A 13 10.51 -3.81 3.65
N GLN A 14 11.21 -3.22 2.68
CA GLN A 14 10.82 -3.29 1.28
C GLN A 14 10.70 -4.76 0.85
N VAL A 15 9.65 -5.04 0.08
CA VAL A 15 9.38 -6.38 -0.46
C VAL A 15 10.06 -6.53 -1.80
N ARG A 16 10.84 -7.59 -1.96
CA ARG A 16 11.33 -8.01 -3.28
C ARG A 16 10.23 -8.78 -4.00
N ALA A 17 10.29 -8.79 -5.33
CA ALA A 17 9.35 -9.54 -6.16
C ALA A 17 9.24 -11.03 -5.75
N ASP A 18 10.35 -11.64 -5.33
CA ASP A 18 10.37 -13.06 -4.95
C ASP A 18 9.94 -13.31 -3.48
N ASP A 19 9.82 -12.25 -2.68
CA ASP A 19 9.47 -12.33 -1.25
C ASP A 19 7.96 -12.14 -0.99
N VAL A 20 7.12 -11.97 -2.02
CA VAL A 20 5.67 -11.77 -1.85
C VAL A 20 4.92 -13.08 -1.63
N CYS A 21 4.16 -13.15 -0.53
CA CYS A 21 3.32 -14.30 -0.24
C CYS A 21 1.83 -13.92 -0.17
N VAL A 22 0.96 -14.83 -0.63
CA VAL A 22 -0.49 -14.71 -0.41
C VAL A 22 -0.77 -14.64 1.09
N GLY A 23 -1.64 -13.71 1.48
CA GLY A 23 -2.01 -13.48 2.87
C GLY A 23 -1.16 -12.43 3.59
N ASP A 24 -0.03 -12.00 3.01
CA ASP A 24 0.75 -10.91 3.56
C ASP A 24 0.00 -9.59 3.52
N TYR A 25 0.35 -8.73 4.47
CA TYR A 25 -0.11 -7.35 4.52
C TYR A 25 1.00 -6.44 4.06
N VAL A 26 0.71 -5.61 3.08
CA VAL A 26 1.69 -4.68 2.48
C VAL A 26 1.15 -3.27 2.47
N VAL A 27 2.07 -2.31 2.47
CA VAL A 27 1.81 -0.88 2.27
C VAL A 27 2.60 -0.38 1.08
N VAL A 28 2.08 0.63 0.39
CA VAL A 28 2.82 1.35 -0.64
C VAL A 28 3.77 2.33 0.03
N MET A 29 5.06 2.24 -0.31
CA MET A 29 6.09 3.18 0.16
C MET A 29 6.34 4.27 -0.87
N HIS A 30 6.44 3.89 -2.14
CA HIS A 30 6.69 4.79 -3.25
C HIS A 30 5.92 4.36 -4.48
N GLU A 31 5.63 5.33 -5.33
CA GLU A 31 5.08 5.13 -6.65
C GLU A 31 6.03 5.75 -7.68
N SER A 32 6.19 5.07 -8.81
CA SER A 32 7.04 5.50 -9.91
C SER A 32 6.18 5.75 -11.14
N TYR A 33 6.37 6.93 -11.72
CA TYR A 33 5.67 7.42 -12.89
C TYR A 33 6.67 7.79 -13.97
N ASP A 34 6.37 7.42 -15.20
CA ASP A 34 7.16 7.80 -16.37
C ASP A 34 6.47 8.98 -17.05
N PHE A 35 7.15 10.13 -17.10
CA PHE A 35 6.67 11.35 -17.73
C PHE A 35 7.49 11.65 -18.98
N MET A 36 6.82 12.08 -20.05
CA MET A 36 7.52 12.67 -21.19
C MET A 36 7.90 14.11 -20.83
N ALA A 37 9.19 14.36 -20.68
CA ALA A 37 9.73 15.70 -20.54
C ALA A 37 9.86 16.30 -21.96
N CYS A 38 8.94 17.19 -22.30
CA CYS A 38 9.05 18.02 -23.50
C CYS A 38 9.92 19.23 -23.15
N GLY A 39 11.20 19.20 -23.51
CA GLY A 39 12.02 20.41 -23.52
C GLY A 39 11.69 21.23 -24.76
N PHE A 40 11.50 22.54 -24.61
CA PHE A 40 11.51 23.47 -25.76
C PHE A 40 12.97 23.61 -26.24
N GLY A 41 13.47 22.63 -27.00
CA GLY A 41 14.85 22.59 -27.49
C GLY A 41 15.13 21.38 -28.38
N ALA A 42 16.31 21.33 -29.00
CA ALA A 42 16.73 20.31 -29.98
C ALA A 42 16.94 18.90 -29.40
N ASP A 43 16.69 18.68 -28.11
CA ASP A 43 17.07 17.49 -27.34
C ASP A 43 16.11 16.29 -27.44
N GLY A 44 15.07 16.38 -28.27
CA GLY A 44 14.10 15.31 -28.50
C GLY A 44 13.21 15.00 -27.29
N VAL A 45 12.24 14.09 -27.48
CA VAL A 45 11.36 13.62 -26.39
C VAL A 45 12.16 12.70 -25.47
N ARG A 46 12.30 13.08 -24.19
CA ARG A 46 12.94 12.25 -23.18
C ARG A 46 11.91 11.75 -22.17
N VAL A 47 11.96 10.46 -21.84
CA VAL A 47 11.14 9.89 -20.77
C VAL A 47 11.91 10.01 -19.46
N GLN A 48 11.34 10.73 -18.50
CA GLN A 48 11.88 10.86 -17.15
C GLN A 48 11.03 10.05 -16.19
N ARG A 49 11.68 9.15 -15.44
CA ARG A 49 11.05 8.44 -14.33
C ARG A 49 11.13 9.28 -13.06
N VAL A 50 9.98 9.51 -12.42
CA VAL A 50 9.87 10.21 -11.14
C VAL A 50 9.31 9.24 -10.10
N THR A 51 9.96 9.20 -8.95
CA THR A 51 9.49 8.44 -7.79
C THR A 51 8.92 9.40 -6.76
N VAL A 52 7.69 9.15 -6.32
CA VAL A 52 6.95 9.98 -5.37
C VAL A 52 6.51 9.16 -4.16
N LEU A 53 6.32 9.85 -3.04
CA LEU A 53 5.60 9.29 -1.90
C LEU A 53 4.09 9.34 -2.19
N PRO A 54 3.31 8.32 -1.77
CA PRO A 54 1.87 8.39 -1.87
C PRO A 54 1.31 9.62 -1.16
N ASN A 55 0.38 10.31 -1.81
CA ASN A 55 -0.23 11.56 -1.30
C ASN A 55 -0.99 11.37 0.03
N CYS A 56 -1.31 10.14 0.40
CA CYS A 56 -2.03 9.79 1.62
C CYS A 56 -1.41 8.56 2.26
N THR A 57 -1.39 8.51 3.59
CA THR A 57 -1.11 7.27 4.31
C THR A 57 -2.27 6.31 4.13
N GLU A 58 -2.17 5.42 3.15
CA GLU A 58 -3.19 4.40 2.92
C GLU A 58 -3.11 3.29 3.97
N ALA A 59 -4.26 2.63 4.17
CA ALA A 59 -4.33 1.43 4.96
C ALA A 59 -3.48 0.31 4.32
N PRO A 60 -2.87 -0.60 5.11
CA PRO A 60 -2.32 -1.81 4.54
C PRO A 60 -3.38 -2.55 3.72
N VAL A 61 -2.94 -3.19 2.63
CA VAL A 61 -3.75 -4.09 1.80
C VAL A 61 -3.28 -5.53 2.02
N ARG A 62 -4.15 -6.50 1.78
CA ARG A 62 -3.82 -7.93 1.89
C ARG A 62 -3.59 -8.50 0.50
N ILE A 63 -2.52 -9.27 0.31
CA ILE A 63 -2.28 -10.00 -0.94
C ILE A 63 -3.23 -11.19 -1.03
N GLU A 64 -4.01 -11.27 -2.10
CA GLU A 64 -4.97 -12.35 -2.35
C GLU A 64 -4.45 -13.33 -3.41
N SER A 65 -3.68 -12.86 -4.39
CA SER A 65 -3.04 -13.69 -5.41
C SER A 65 -1.77 -13.03 -5.94
N VAL A 66 -0.82 -13.83 -6.42
CA VAL A 66 0.49 -13.40 -6.89
C VAL A 66 0.71 -13.91 -8.31
N CYS A 67 1.06 -13.00 -9.22
CA CYS A 67 1.54 -13.30 -10.57
C CYS A 67 2.59 -12.24 -10.93
N VAL A 68 3.80 -12.40 -10.36
CA VAL A 68 4.88 -11.39 -10.45
C VAL A 68 5.08 -10.92 -11.90
N PRO A 69 5.12 -9.58 -12.15
CA PRO A 69 5.18 -8.48 -11.18
C PRO A 69 3.81 -7.95 -10.69
N PHE A 70 2.72 -8.62 -11.03
CA PHE A 70 1.36 -8.22 -10.70
C PHE A 70 0.83 -8.93 -9.45
N LEU A 71 0.20 -8.16 -8.56
CA LEU A 71 -0.43 -8.68 -7.36
C LEU A 71 -1.92 -8.35 -7.38
N MET A 72 -2.77 -9.31 -7.02
CA MET A 72 -4.15 -8.98 -6.64
C MET A 72 -4.16 -8.69 -5.15
N VAL A 73 -4.60 -7.50 -4.76
CA VAL A 73 -4.69 -7.08 -3.37
C VAL A 73 -6.13 -6.75 -3.00
N ARG A 74 -6.49 -6.99 -1.74
CA ARG A 74 -7.76 -6.57 -1.15
C ARG A 74 -7.51 -5.41 -0.21
N SER A 75 -8.31 -4.36 -0.32
CA SER A 75 -8.34 -3.25 0.62
C SER A 75 -9.17 -3.57 1.87
N VAL A 76 -9.03 -2.77 2.92
CA VAL A 76 -9.87 -2.85 4.12
C VAL A 76 -11.38 -2.76 3.82
N GLY A 77 -11.75 -2.07 2.75
CA GLY A 77 -13.13 -1.97 2.29
C GLY A 77 -13.66 -3.21 1.56
N GLY A 78 -12.86 -4.25 1.40
CA GLY A 78 -13.20 -5.44 0.63
C GLY A 78 -13.03 -5.31 -0.88
N LYS A 79 -12.76 -4.09 -1.40
CA LYS A 79 -12.46 -3.87 -2.83
C LYS A 79 -11.13 -4.54 -3.17
N CYS A 80 -11.13 -5.35 -4.23
CA CYS A 80 -9.93 -5.90 -4.83
C CYS A 80 -9.40 -4.99 -5.94
N SER A 81 -8.08 -4.93 -6.09
CA SER A 81 -7.38 -4.18 -7.13
C SER A 81 -6.08 -4.87 -7.49
N MET A 82 -5.58 -4.60 -8.70
CA MET A 82 -4.27 -5.07 -9.14
C MET A 82 -3.19 -4.03 -8.80
N VAL A 83 -2.02 -4.51 -8.37
CA VAL A 83 -0.82 -3.71 -8.15
C VAL A 83 0.28 -4.19 -9.08
N ASP A 84 0.91 -3.28 -9.82
CA ASP A 84 2.11 -3.56 -10.62
C ASP A 84 3.36 -3.16 -9.81
N MET A 85 4.12 -4.14 -9.35
CA MET A 85 5.33 -3.92 -8.54
C MET A 85 6.45 -3.18 -9.28
N ARG A 86 6.37 -3.03 -10.61
CA ARG A 86 7.33 -2.21 -11.37
C ARG A 86 7.06 -0.72 -11.21
N ARG A 87 5.82 -0.35 -10.86
CA ARG A 87 5.39 1.03 -10.62
C ARG A 87 5.27 1.36 -9.15
N VAL A 88 5.31 0.36 -8.28
CA VAL A 88 5.00 0.54 -6.86
C VAL A 88 6.02 -0.21 -6.02
N GLN A 89 6.69 0.50 -5.10
CA GLN A 89 7.51 -0.12 -4.08
C GLN A 89 6.65 -0.46 -2.87
N LEU A 90 6.55 -1.75 -2.57
CA LEU A 90 5.79 -2.26 -1.44
C LEU A 90 6.70 -2.54 -0.24
N ALA A 91 6.14 -2.45 0.96
CA ALA A 91 6.79 -2.89 2.18
C ALA A 91 5.86 -3.80 3.00
N THR A 92 6.37 -4.93 3.48
CA THR A 92 5.58 -5.91 4.25
C THR A 92 5.48 -5.45 5.69
N VAL A 93 4.25 -5.29 6.18
CA VAL A 93 3.99 -5.04 7.59
C VAL A 93 3.76 -6.36 8.32
N SER A 94 4.13 -6.43 9.61
CA SER A 94 3.92 -7.65 10.37
C SER A 94 2.44 -8.05 10.38
N GLY A 95 2.14 -9.35 10.24
CA GLY A 95 0.75 -9.82 10.19
C GLY A 95 -0.10 -9.39 11.39
N ARG A 96 0.49 -9.25 12.59
CA ARG A 96 -0.20 -8.70 13.77
C ARG A 96 -0.65 -7.25 13.55
N PHE A 97 0.26 -6.41 13.04
CA PHE A 97 -0.06 -5.01 12.73
C PHE A 97 -1.07 -4.93 11.58
N GLY A 98 -0.84 -5.66 10.49
CA GLY A 98 -1.71 -5.68 9.32
C GLY A 98 -3.15 -6.05 9.67
N ARG A 99 -3.35 -7.15 10.42
CA ARG A 99 -4.68 -7.57 10.91
C ARG A 99 -5.33 -6.54 11.80
N ALA A 100 -4.59 -5.97 12.76
CA ALA A 100 -5.12 -4.97 13.68
C ALA A 100 -5.56 -3.69 12.94
N ALA A 101 -4.73 -3.22 12.01
CA ALA A 101 -5.02 -2.09 11.14
C ALA A 101 -6.27 -2.35 10.27
N PHE A 102 -6.34 -3.51 9.62
CA PHE A 102 -7.49 -3.93 8.81
C PHE A 102 -8.79 -3.93 9.63
N ALA A 103 -8.79 -4.54 10.81
CA ALA A 103 -9.98 -4.61 11.66
C ALA A 103 -10.42 -3.23 12.17
N ALA A 104 -9.46 -2.41 12.62
CA ALA A 104 -9.73 -1.07 13.15
C ALA A 104 -10.33 -0.13 12.09
N MET A 105 -9.86 -0.23 10.85
CA MET A 105 -10.34 0.60 9.75
C MET A 105 -11.63 0.06 9.11
N GLY A 106 -11.82 -1.27 9.06
CA GLY A 106 -13.02 -1.89 8.50
C GLY A 106 -14.28 -1.66 9.35
N SER A 107 -14.12 -1.69 10.68
CA SER A 107 -15.23 -1.51 11.64
C SER A 107 -15.85 -0.10 11.63
N LYS A 108 -15.10 0.93 11.22
CA LYS A 108 -15.63 2.30 11.08
C LYS A 108 -16.59 2.44 9.90
N ARG A 109 -16.36 1.69 8.82
CA ARG A 109 -17.15 1.77 7.59
C ARG A 109 -18.53 1.11 7.74
N SER A 110 -18.60 -0.01 8.46
CA SER A 110 -19.88 -0.68 8.75
C SER A 110 -20.81 0.16 9.64
N ARG A 111 -20.26 0.94 10.58
CA ARG A 111 -21.03 1.90 11.39
C ARG A 111 -21.57 3.07 10.56
N LYS A 112 -20.79 3.63 9.63
CA LYS A 112 -21.24 4.73 8.76
C LYS A 112 -22.34 4.28 7.79
N ALA A 113 -22.19 3.08 7.19
CA ALA A 113 -23.20 2.48 6.33
C ALA A 113 -24.53 2.15 7.06
N LYS A 114 -24.47 1.70 8.32
CA LYS A 114 -25.67 1.51 9.14
C LYS A 114 -26.38 2.83 9.50
N LYS A 115 -25.64 3.92 9.64
CA LYS A 115 -26.21 5.24 9.98
C LYS A 115 -26.88 5.93 8.78
N SER A 116 -26.37 5.73 7.56
CA SER A 116 -26.98 6.30 6.34
C SER A 116 -28.25 5.59 5.90
N ARG A 117 -28.47 4.33 6.30
CA ARG A 117 -29.67 3.55 5.98
C ARG A 117 -30.84 3.77 6.95
N LYS A 118 -30.61 4.53 8.03
CA LYS A 118 -31.59 4.89 9.07
C LYS A 118 -32.10 6.35 8.94
N LYS A 119 -31.60 7.08 7.95
CA LYS A 119 -32.12 8.37 7.48
C LYS A 119 -32.87 8.11 6.20
#